data_AF-A0A158JAU0-F1
#
_entry.id   AF-A0A158JAU0-F1
#
_cell.length_a   1.000
_cell.length_b   1.000
_cell.length_c   1.000
_cell.angle_alpha   90.00
_cell.angle_beta   90.00
_cell.angle_gamma   90.00
#
_symmetry.space_group_name_H-M   'P 1'
#
loop_
_entity.id
_entity.type
_entity.pdbx_description
1 polymer ?
#
loop_
_entity_poly.entity_id
_entity_poly.type
_entity_poly.pdbx_seq_one_letter_code
_entity_poly.pdbx_strand_id
1 'polypeptide(L)' 'MKPELLLINPMLPAIDEALCASYIVHRYYEQDDKHAYIREVGHAIRGS' A
#
# COMPACT_ATOMS: atom_id res chain seq x y z
N MET A 1 2.32 -4.85 15.56
CA MET A 1 2.67 -4.83 14.12
C MET A 1 1.90 -3.71 13.45
N LYS A 2 2.49 -3.02 12.48
CA LYS A 2 1.77 -1.98 11.72
C LYS A 2 0.74 -2.64 10.79
N PRO A 3 -0.47 -2.10 10.65
CA PRO A 3 -1.43 -2.54 9.65
C PRO A 3 -0.90 -2.28 8.23
N GLU A 4 -1.39 -3.08 7.27
CA GLU A 4 -0.96 -3.00 5.87
C GLU A 4 -2.02 -2.28 5.02
N LEU A 5 -1.57 -1.36 4.17
CA LEU A 5 -2.41 -0.48 3.37
C LEU A 5 -2.00 -0.54 1.90
N LEU A 6 -2.99 -0.61 1.00
CA LEU A 6 -2.78 -0.52 -0.44
C LEU A 6 -3.04 0.92 -0.93
N LEU A 7 -2.03 1.54 -1.52
CA LEU A 7 -2.12 2.85 -2.15
C LEU A 7 -2.36 2.69 -3.65
N ILE A 8 -3.58 2.99 -4.10
CA ILE A 8 -4.01 2.83 -5.49
C ILE A 8 -3.60 3.99 -6.42
N ASN A 9 -3.20 5.13 -5.86
CA ASN A 9 -2.74 6.32 -6.56
C ASN A 9 -1.66 7.05 -5.75
N PRO A 10 -0.83 7.91 -6.38
CA PRO A 10 0.11 8.76 -5.66
C PRO A 10 -0.61 9.73 -4.73
N MET A 11 0.05 10.06 -3.62
CA MET A 11 -0.40 11.05 -2.63
C MET A 11 0.63 12.18 -2.50
N LEU A 12 0.22 13.29 -1.89
CA LEU A 12 1.16 14.36 -1.53
C LEU A 12 2.26 13.80 -0.59
N PRO A 13 3.53 14.22 -0.72
CA PRO A 13 4.64 13.65 0.05
C PRO A 13 4.41 13.63 1.57
N ALA A 14 3.88 14.71 2.14
CA ALA A 14 3.57 14.78 3.57
C ALA A 14 2.54 13.72 4.04
N ILE A 15 1.62 13.31 3.16
CA ILE A 15 0.64 12.26 3.46
C ILE A 15 1.29 10.89 3.34
N ASP A 16 2.10 10.65 2.30
CA ASP A 16 2.83 9.39 2.10
C ASP A 16 3.79 9.11 3.28
N GLU A 17 4.51 10.13 3.75
CA GLU A 17 5.38 10.05 4.94
C GLU A 17 4.60 9.67 6.19
N ALA A 18 3.45 10.31 6.43
CA ALA A 18 2.58 10.00 7.57
C ALA A 18 2.02 8.57 7.50
N LEU A 19 1.67 8.10 6.30
CA LEU A 19 1.24 6.72 6.08
C LEU A 19 2.38 5.74 6.34
N CYS A 20 3.59 5.97 5.83
CA CYS A 20 4.75 5.14 6.09
C CYS A 20 5.12 5.08 7.59
N ALA A 21 4.88 6.16 8.33
CA ALA A 21 5.10 6.20 9.77
C ALA A 21 4.16 5.24 10.54
N SER A 22 2.94 5.01 10.04
CA SER A 22 1.87 4.29 10.77
C SER A 22 1.52 2.92 10.17
N TYR A 23 1.78 2.71 8.88
CA TYR A 23 1.37 1.54 8.10
C TYR A 23 2.56 0.89 7.38
N ILE A 24 2.38 -0.35 6.94
CA ILE A 24 3.17 -0.94 5.85
C ILE A 24 2.44 -0.56 4.56
N VAL A 25 3.11 0.23 3.71
CA VAL A 25 2.51 0.80 2.51
C VAL A 25 2.87 -0.02 1.27
N HIS A 26 1.85 -0.54 0.59
CA HIS A 26 1.94 -1.23 -0.69
C HIS A 26 1.53 -0.29 -1.82
N ARG A 27 2.50 0.18 -2.63
CA ARG A 27 2.24 1.16 -3.70
C ARG A 27 1.79 0.45 -4.97
N TYR A 28 0.49 0.17 -5.06
CA TYR A 28 -0.12 -0.47 -6.21
C TYR A 28 0.18 0.31 -7.49
N TYR A 29 0.10 1.63 -7.47
CA TYR A 29 0.24 2.46 -8.67
C TYR A 29 1.62 2.36 -9.34
N GLU A 30 2.68 1.98 -8.61
CA GLU A 30 4.05 1.85 -9.13
C GLU A 30 4.34 0.50 -9.77
N GLN A 31 3.47 -0.49 -9.60
CA GLN A 31 3.73 -1.85 -10.08
C GLN A 31 3.40 -2.02 -11.56
N ASP A 32 4.25 -2.73 -12.30
CA ASP A 32 3.97 -3.05 -13.71
C ASP A 32 2.90 -4.15 -13.84
N ASP A 33 3.04 -5.24 -13.08
CA ASP A 33 2.05 -6.32 -13.00
C ASP A 33 1.19 -6.20 -11.74
N LYS A 34 0.08 -5.48 -11.90
CA LYS A 34 -0.92 -5.29 -10.86
C LYS A 34 -1.51 -6.59 -10.31
N HIS A 35 -1.75 -7.58 -11.17
CA HIS A 35 -2.40 -8.82 -10.75
C HIS A 35 -1.44 -9.71 -9.97
N ALA A 36 -0.18 -9.82 -10.39
CA ALA A 36 0.84 -10.51 -9.63
C ALA A 36 1.02 -9.86 -8.25
N TYR A 37 1.10 -8.52 -8.20
CA TYR A 37 1.28 -7.81 -6.95
C TYR A 37 0.12 -8.02 -5.97
N ILE A 38 -1.13 -7.96 -6.42
CA ILE A 38 -2.28 -8.23 -5.54
C ILE A 38 -2.28 -9.66 -5.01
N ARG A 39 -1.83 -10.66 -5.79
CA ARG A 39 -1.68 -12.03 -5.27
C ARG A 39 -0.63 -12.11 -4.16
N GLU A 40 0.43 -11.34 -4.27
CA GLU A 40 1.50 -11.26 -3.26
C GLU A 40 1.02 -10.57 -1.98
N VAL A 41 0.47 -9.36 -2.07
CA VAL A 41 0.20 -8.52 -0.87
C VAL A 41 -1.26 -8.56 -0.39
N GLY A 42 -2.18 -9.04 -1.24
CA GLY A 42 -3.63 -8.99 -1.01
C GLY A 42 -4.10 -9.71 0.25
N HIS A 43 -3.41 -10.78 0.65
CA HIS A 43 -3.75 -11.55 1.85
C HIS A 43 -3.48 -10.79 3.16
N ALA A 44 -2.63 -9.76 3.11
CA ALA A 44 -2.16 -9.01 4.26
C ALA A 44 -2.91 -7.69 4.46
N ILE A 45 -3.51 -7.15 3.39
CA ILE A 45 -4.35 -5.94 3.43
C ILE A 45 -5.69 -6.28 4.10
N ARG A 46 -5.98 -5.61 5.21
CA ARG A 46 -7.24 -5.75 5.95
C ARG A 46 -8.10 -4.52 5.64
N GLY A 47 -9.23 -4.73 4.96
CA GLY A 47 -10.27 -3.70 4.86
C GLY A 47 -10.89 -3.50 6.25
N SER A 48 -10.96 -2.26 6.71
CA SER A 48 -11.75 -1.86 7.88
C SER A 48 -13.22 -1.72 7.52
#